data_AF-A0A2H9QHG6-F1
#
_entry.id   AF-A0A2H9QHG6-F1
#
_cell.length_a   1.000
_cell.length_b   1.000
_cell.length_c   1.000
_cell.angle_alpha   90.00
_cell.angle_beta   90.00
_cell.angle_gamma   90.00
#
_symmetry.space_group_name_H-M   'P 1'
#
loop_
_entity.id
_entity.type
_entity.pdbx_description
1 polymer ?
#
loop_
_entity_poly.entity_id
_entity_poly.type
_entity_poly.pdbx_seq_one_letter_code
_entity_poly.pdbx_strand_id
1 'polypeptide(L)'
;MGEKQLSELGKKSVDSEFFSPVPEGYQKGKYKYVFITGSVISGIGKGTVTSSIAKLLEERGLKVSPMKAEAYYNVDAGTLNPFRHGEVFVLDD
;
A
#
# COMPACT_ATOMS: atom_id res chain seq x y z
N MET A 1 -4.88 6.53 28.69
CA MET A 1 -3.48 6.06 28.67
C MET A 1 -3.15 5.45 27.30
N GLY A 2 -3.34 6.19 26.20
CA GLY A 2 -3.32 5.60 24.85
C GLY A 2 -2.77 6.51 23.74
N GLU A 3 -3.25 7.75 23.62
CA GLU A 3 -2.85 8.63 22.51
C GLU A 3 -1.44 9.22 22.67
N LYS A 4 -1.06 9.65 23.89
CA LYS A 4 0.27 10.23 24.16
C LYS A 4 1.40 9.23 23.92
N GLN A 5 1.24 7.98 24.38
CA GLN A 5 2.26 6.94 24.19
C GLN A 5 2.42 6.52 22.72
N LEU A 6 1.32 6.43 21.96
CA LEU A 6 1.39 6.13 20.52
C LEU A 6 2.05 7.28 19.73
N SER A 7 1.76 8.52 20.09
CA SER A 7 2.44 9.71 19.55
C SER A 7 3.96 9.69 19.84
N GLU A 8 4.35 9.31 21.05
CA GLU A 8 5.77 9.22 21.45
C GLU A 8 6.51 8.08 20.76
N LEU A 9 5.89 6.90 20.65
CA LEU A 9 6.43 5.76 19.90
C LEU A 9 6.58 6.09 18.41
N GLY A 10 5.61 6.81 17.83
CA GLY A 10 5.67 7.27 16.45
C GLY A 10 6.80 8.27 16.19
N LYS A 11 7.35 8.93 17.21
CA LYS A 11 8.45 9.90 17.08
C LYS A 11 9.84 9.29 17.19
N LYS A 12 10.00 8.10 17.79
CA LYS A 12 11.29 7.39 17.80
C LYS A 12 11.68 7.03 16.37
N SER A 13 12.79 7.58 15.86
CA SER A 13 13.42 7.08 14.64
C SER A 13 14.38 5.95 15.01
N VAL A 14 14.30 4.87 14.24
CA VAL A 14 15.19 3.70 14.31
C VAL A 14 16.33 3.91 13.31
N ASP A 15 16.99 5.07 13.37
CA ASP A 15 18.11 5.41 12.48
C ASP A 15 19.39 4.58 12.78
N SER A 16 19.28 3.58 13.67
CA SER A 16 20.37 2.68 14.07
C SER A 16 20.49 1.42 13.24
N GLU A 17 19.64 1.19 12.24
CA GLU A 17 19.77 0.06 11.32
C GLU A 17 20.30 0.57 9.98
N PHE A 18 21.25 -0.17 9.40
CA PHE A 18 22.14 0.16 8.26
C PHE A 18 21.45 0.57 6.93
N PHE A 19 20.15 0.84 6.96
CA PHE A 19 19.33 1.29 5.85
C PHE A 19 18.15 2.10 6.42
N SER A 20 18.27 3.42 6.45
CA SER A 20 17.12 4.32 6.66
C SER A 20 16.80 4.98 5.32
N PRO A 21 15.97 4.36 4.46
CA PRO A 21 15.68 4.86 3.12
C PRO A 21 14.55 5.90 3.22
N VAL A 22 14.67 6.87 4.12
CA VAL A 22 13.71 7.97 4.16
C VAL A 22 13.95 8.78 2.89
N PRO A 23 13.03 8.74 1.90
CA PRO A 23 13.29 9.34 0.60
C PRO A 23 13.48 10.85 0.75
N GLU A 24 14.30 11.43 -0.13
CA GLU A 24 14.48 12.88 -0.16
C GLU A 24 13.10 13.57 -0.28
N GLY A 25 12.81 14.51 0.62
CA GLY A 25 11.53 15.22 0.66
C GLY A 25 10.39 14.51 1.43
N TYR A 26 10.62 13.36 2.07
CA TYR A 26 9.62 12.74 2.92
C TYR A 26 9.27 13.61 4.14
N GLN A 27 8.00 14.01 4.24
CA GLN A 27 7.49 14.74 5.39
C GLN A 27 6.68 13.80 6.28
N LYS A 28 7.21 13.51 7.47
CA LYS A 28 6.57 12.63 8.44
C LYS A 28 5.17 13.15 8.80
N GLY A 29 4.17 12.27 8.69
CA GLY A 29 2.79 12.59 9.02
C GLY A 29 2.00 13.32 7.93
N LYS A 30 2.64 13.77 6.83
CA LYS A 30 1.98 14.35 5.66
C LYS A 30 1.12 13.33 4.92
N TYR A 31 1.64 12.11 4.77
CA TYR A 31 0.96 11.00 4.14
C TYR A 31 0.43 10.02 5.19
N LYS A 32 -0.73 9.44 4.92
CA LYS A 32 -1.32 8.36 5.72
C LYS A 32 -1.34 7.10 4.88
N TYR A 33 -1.03 5.97 5.49
CA TYR A 33 -1.01 4.67 4.85
C TYR A 33 -2.10 3.79 5.47
N VAL A 34 -2.87 3.11 4.61
CA VAL A 34 -3.89 2.14 5.01
C VAL A 34 -3.49 0.80 4.41
N PHE A 35 -3.12 -0.16 5.27
CA PHE A 35 -2.74 -1.49 4.84
C PHE A 35 -3.96 -2.41 4.85
N ILE A 36 -4.25 -3.01 3.70
CA ILE A 36 -5.35 -3.97 3.54
C ILE A 36 -4.73 -5.36 3.36
N THR A 37 -4.93 -6.21 4.36
CA THR A 37 -4.44 -7.60 4.36
C THR A 37 -5.62 -8.58 4.35
N GLY A 38 -5.38 -9.84 4.05
CA GLY A 38 -6.37 -10.90 4.27
C GLY A 38 -5.70 -12.21 4.64
N SER A 39 -6.30 -12.92 5.60
CA SER A 39 -5.70 -14.08 6.25
C SER A 39 -6.27 -15.42 5.77
N VAL A 40 -7.58 -15.60 5.89
CA VAL A 40 -8.21 -16.93 5.81
C VAL A 40 -8.12 -17.53 4.42
N ILE A 41 -8.55 -16.79 3.40
CA ILE A 41 -8.61 -17.29 2.02
C ILE A 41 -8.29 -16.19 1.01
N SER A 42 -7.68 -16.60 -0.11
CA SER A 42 -7.47 -15.75 -1.27
C SER A 42 -8.78 -15.57 -2.06
N GLY A 43 -8.82 -14.64 -3.01
CA GLY A 43 -10.00 -14.45 -3.88
C GLY A 43 -11.22 -13.75 -3.27
N ILE A 44 -11.20 -13.35 -2.00
CA ILE A 44 -12.34 -12.69 -1.31
C ILE A 44 -12.71 -11.27 -1.78
N GLY A 45 -12.10 -10.76 -2.85
CA GLY A 45 -12.37 -9.41 -3.34
C GLY A 45 -11.61 -8.28 -2.63
N LYS A 46 -10.43 -8.56 -2.05
CA LYS A 46 -9.57 -7.53 -1.43
C LYS A 46 -9.29 -6.34 -2.35
N GLY A 47 -9.05 -6.61 -3.64
CA GLY A 47 -8.85 -5.57 -4.66
C GLY A 47 -10.08 -4.67 -4.79
N THR A 48 -11.26 -5.27 -4.99
CA THR A 48 -12.54 -4.56 -5.08
C THR A 48 -12.82 -3.71 -3.84
N VAL A 49 -12.62 -4.26 -2.63
CA VAL A 49 -12.80 -3.52 -1.38
C VAL A 49 -11.83 -2.35 -1.29
N THR A 50 -10.56 -2.55 -1.68
CA THR A 50 -9.54 -1.49 -1.72
C THR A 50 -9.96 -0.36 -2.67
N SER A 51 -10.42 -0.70 -3.88
CA SER A 51 -10.90 0.28 -4.87
C SER A 51 -12.12 1.06 -4.36
N SER A 52 -13.09 0.39 -3.72
CA SER A 52 -14.27 1.06 -3.14
C SER A 52 -13.89 2.02 -2.01
N ILE A 53 -12.98 1.63 -1.11
CA ILE A 53 -12.48 2.51 -0.05
C ILE A 53 -11.75 3.72 -0.64
N ALA A 54 -10.88 3.49 -1.63
CA ALA A 54 -10.17 4.57 -2.31
C ALA A 54 -11.14 5.58 -2.93
N LYS A 55 -12.18 5.09 -3.62
CA LYS A 55 -13.20 5.95 -4.22
C LYS A 55 -13.94 6.81 -3.18
N LEU A 56 -14.33 6.22 -2.05
CA LEU A 56 -15.00 6.96 -0.97
C LEU A 56 -14.11 8.03 -0.35
N LEU A 57 -12.80 7.77 -0.23
CA LEU A 57 -11.85 8.75 0.28
C LEU A 57 -11.62 9.89 -0.72
N GLU A 58 -11.56 9.59 -2.02
CA GLU A 58 -11.52 10.61 -3.07
C GLU A 58 -12.76 11.50 -3.06
N GLU A 59 -13.95 10.92 -2.87
CA GLU A 59 -15.21 11.69 -2.73
C GLU A 59 -15.23 12.61 -1.49
N ARG A 60 -14.38 12.34 -0.49
CA ARG A 60 -14.14 13.22 0.66
C ARG A 60 -13.09 14.30 0.39
N GLY A 61 -12.63 14.45 -0.85
CA GLY A 61 -11.64 15.44 -1.25
C GLY A 61 -10.20 15.07 -0.90
N LEU A 62 -9.93 13.79 -0.59
CA LEU A 62 -8.57 13.31 -0.29
C LEU A 62 -7.88 12.86 -1.57
N LYS A 63 -6.57 13.12 -1.68
CA LYS A 63 -5.73 12.52 -2.71
C LYS A 63 -5.33 11.12 -2.27
N VAL A 64 -5.77 10.11 -3.01
CA VAL A 64 -5.52 8.69 -2.72
C VAL A 64 -4.71 8.07 -3.85
N SER A 65 -3.81 7.15 -3.49
CA SER A 65 -3.02 6.39 -4.46
C SER A 65 -3.03 4.92 -4.04
N PRO A 66 -3.90 4.08 -4.61
CA PRO A 66 -3.88 2.65 -4.35
C PRO A 66 -2.57 2.02 -4.84
N MET A 67 -2.03 1.08 -4.08
CA MET A 67 -0.85 0.29 -4.47
C MET A 67 -1.12 -1.18 -4.19
N LYS A 68 -0.66 -2.05 -5.09
CA LYS A 68 -0.82 -3.48 -5.00
C LYS A 68 0.54 -4.14 -4.76
N ALA A 69 0.65 -4.88 -3.67
CA ALA A 69 1.78 -5.77 -3.43
C ALA A 69 1.40 -7.19 -3.88
N GLU A 70 2.14 -7.71 -4.86
CA GLU A 70 2.02 -9.09 -5.35
C GLU A 70 3.10 -9.95 -4.69
N ALA A 71 2.74 -11.19 -4.34
CA ALA A 71 3.67 -12.16 -3.74
C ALA A 71 4.21 -13.16 -4.77
N TYR A 72 4.36 -12.70 -6.02
CA TYR A 72 5.00 -13.46 -7.09
C TYR A 72 6.48 -13.15 -7.16
N TYR A 73 7.26 -14.10 -7.67
CA TYR A 73 8.69 -13.90 -7.92
C TYR A 73 8.95 -13.07 -9.19
N ASN A 74 8.00 -13.08 -10.12
CA ASN A 74 8.10 -12.34 -11.38
C ASN A 74 8.35 -10.85 -11.11
N VAL A 75 9.26 -10.25 -11.89
CA VAL A 75 9.55 -8.81 -11.81
C VAL A 75 8.33 -7.99 -12.20
N ASP A 76 7.58 -8.47 -13.20
CA ASP A 76 6.34 -7.88 -13.70
C ASP A 76 5.38 -8.96 -14.23
N ALA A 77 4.18 -8.56 -14.63
CA ALA A 77 3.14 -9.47 -15.12
C ALA A 77 3.33 -9.91 -16.60
N GLY A 78 4.27 -9.32 -17.35
CA GLY A 78 4.45 -9.56 -18.79
C GLY A 78 4.91 -10.98 -19.15
N THR A 79 5.47 -11.71 -18.19
CA THR A 79 5.88 -13.12 -18.35
C THR A 79 4.79 -14.14 -18.00
N LEU A 80 3.63 -13.68 -17.49
CA LEU A 80 2.53 -14.55 -17.09
C LEU A 80 1.65 -14.92 -18.29
N ASN A 81 1.14 -16.14 -18.30
CA ASN A 81 0.15 -16.55 -19.32
C ASN A 81 -1.22 -15.92 -19.00
N PRO A 82 -1.77 -15.06 -19.89
CA PRO A 82 -2.98 -14.29 -19.58
C PRO A 82 -4.24 -15.15 -19.44
N PHE A 83 -4.29 -16.30 -20.11
CA PHE A 83 -5.43 -17.22 -20.03
C PHE A 83 -5.51 -17.97 -18.70
N ARG A 84 -4.42 -17.98 -17.92
CA ARG A 84 -4.36 -18.67 -16.62
C ARG A 84 -4.30 -17.69 -15.44
N HIS A 85 -3.67 -16.54 -15.63
CA HIS A 85 -3.38 -15.60 -14.55
C HIS A 85 -4.21 -14.31 -14.63
N GLY A 86 -4.98 -14.11 -15.70
CA GLY A 86 -5.72 -12.88 -15.95
C GLY A 86 -4.97 -11.94 -16.89
N GLU A 87 -5.64 -10.84 -17.25
CA GLU A 87 -5.05 -9.83 -18.13
C GLU A 87 -3.86 -9.10 -17.48
N VAL A 88 -3.00 -8.55 -18.33
CA VAL A 88 -1.90 -7.66 -17.90
C VAL A 88 -2.38 -6.22 -18.08
N PHE A 89 -2.46 -5.47 -16.97
CA PHE A 89 -2.80 -4.05 -17.00
C PHE A 89 -1.54 -3.22 -17.21
N VAL A 90 -1.57 -2.28 -18.16
CA VAL A 90 -0.45 -1.40 -18.53
C VAL A 90 -0.82 0.04 -18.14
N LEU A 91 0.09 0.73 -17.47
CA LEU A 91 -0.07 2.14 -17.07
C LEU A 91 0.46 3.08 -18.18
N ASP A 92 0.23 4.39 -18.02
CA ASP A 92 0.55 5.39 -19.05
C ASP A 92 2.07 5.72 -19.17
N ASP A 93 2.89 5.25 -18.23
CA ASP A 93 4.34 5.54 -18.13
C ASP A 93 5.25 4.64 -18.98
#